data_AF-A0A8T5I782-F1
#
_entry.id   AF-A0A8T5I782-F1
#
_cell.length_a   1.000
_cell.length_b   1.000
_cell.length_c   1.000
_cell.angle_alpha   90.00
_cell.angle_beta   90.00
_cell.angle_gamma   90.00
#
_symmetry.space_group_name_H-M   'P 1'
#
loop_
_entity.id
_entity.type
_entity.pdbx_description
1 polymer ?
#
loop_
_entity_poly.entity_id
_entity_poly.type
_entity_poly.pdbx_seq_one_letter_code
_entity_poly.pdbx_strand_id
1 'polypeptide(L)'
;MSESIPICSGLKLKWKGPFDMDELYKSIKYWLDYNGYGDERKSFKEERYVERSKGDSKQLEIGWKAEKQVGDYFSYVIELTYFVIGLKKIKIQKDGKEFTTSQADLELRLSAKLVKDPKNKWKNEIMRGFYERFIIPQRIEDHKIALYQKIYSLHDEIKTFLELHKY
;
A
#
# COMPACT_ATOMS: atom_id res chain seq x y z
N MET A 1 -15.56 -16.40 -12.47
CA MET A 1 -15.47 -14.99 -12.02
C MET A 1 -14.52 -14.98 -10.85
N SER A 2 -13.48 -14.15 -10.88
CA SER A 2 -12.54 -13.99 -9.76
C SER A 2 -13.27 -13.41 -8.56
N GLU A 3 -13.13 -14.02 -7.39
CA GLU A 3 -13.79 -13.58 -6.17
C GLU A 3 -12.77 -12.87 -5.27
N SER A 4 -13.10 -11.67 -4.80
CA SER A 4 -12.23 -10.89 -3.91
C SER A 4 -12.77 -10.90 -2.48
N ILE A 5 -11.91 -11.23 -1.53
CA ILE A 5 -12.19 -11.18 -0.09
C ILE A 5 -11.44 -9.98 0.49
N PRO A 6 -12.13 -8.93 0.99
CA PRO A 6 -11.48 -7.83 1.66
C PRO A 6 -10.88 -8.31 3.00
N ILE A 7 -9.61 -7.98 3.25
CA ILE A 7 -8.90 -8.32 4.49
C ILE A 7 -8.86 -7.11 5.42
N CYS A 8 -8.56 -5.95 4.86
CA CYS A 8 -8.53 -4.69 5.57
C CYS A 8 -9.04 -3.61 4.61
N SER A 9 -10.03 -2.84 5.05
CA SER A 9 -10.62 -1.75 4.29
C SER A 9 -10.32 -0.41 4.94
N GLY A 10 -9.35 0.32 4.38
CA GLY A 10 -9.12 1.72 4.71
C GLY A 10 -8.50 1.95 6.08
N LEU A 11 -7.45 1.22 6.42
CA LEU A 11 -6.55 1.58 7.52
C LEU A 11 -6.01 2.99 7.23
N LYS A 12 -6.26 3.93 8.14
CA LYS A 12 -5.93 5.34 7.93
C LYS A 12 -4.78 5.75 8.82
N LEU A 13 -3.77 6.36 8.21
CA LEU A 13 -2.71 7.05 8.90
C LEU A 13 -2.84 8.54 8.60
N LYS A 14 -2.88 9.37 9.64
CA LYS A 14 -2.92 10.83 9.53
C LYS A 14 -1.68 11.44 10.13
N TRP A 15 -1.07 12.36 9.42
CA TRP A 15 0.11 13.08 9.87
C TRP A 15 0.02 14.55 9.50
N LYS A 16 0.33 15.42 10.44
CA LYS A 16 0.40 16.86 10.20
C LYS A 16 1.70 17.38 10.78
N GLY A 17 2.60 17.81 9.91
CA GLY A 17 3.92 18.26 10.35
C GLY A 17 4.95 18.22 9.24
N PRO A 18 6.23 18.45 9.60
CA PRO A 18 7.34 18.21 8.70
C PRO A 18 7.47 16.71 8.40
N PHE A 19 7.80 16.38 7.16
CA PHE A 19 8.26 15.06 6.70
C PHE A 19 8.83 15.20 5.29
N ASP A 20 9.67 14.25 4.87
CA ASP A 20 10.13 14.20 3.50
C ASP A 20 9.16 13.37 2.64
N MET A 21 8.43 14.04 1.73
CA MET A 21 7.44 13.39 0.87
C MET A 21 8.11 12.47 -0.17
N ASP A 22 9.28 12.86 -0.69
CA ASP A 22 9.99 12.08 -1.70
C ASP A 22 10.57 10.81 -1.08
N GLU A 23 11.10 10.91 0.13
CA GLU A 23 11.61 9.77 0.89
C GLU A 23 10.49 8.85 1.36
N LEU A 24 9.33 9.39 1.80
CA LEU A 24 8.15 8.59 2.11
C LEU A 24 7.69 7.76 0.91
N TYR A 25 7.56 8.40 -0.26
CA TYR A 25 7.18 7.75 -1.51
C TYR A 25 8.15 6.60 -1.85
N LYS A 26 9.46 6.87 -1.80
CA LYS A 26 10.49 5.86 -2.07
C LYS A 26 10.49 4.73 -1.04
N SER A 27 10.34 5.04 0.25
CA SER A 27 10.33 4.06 1.34
C SER A 27 9.20 3.05 1.15
N ILE A 28 7.98 3.52 0.87
CA ILE A 28 6.84 2.64 0.61
C ILE A 28 7.07 1.82 -0.66
N LYS A 29 7.62 2.43 -1.73
CA LYS A 29 7.94 1.70 -2.97
C LYS A 29 8.97 0.59 -2.71
N TYR A 30 10.04 0.87 -1.98
CA TYR A 30 11.06 -0.11 -1.61
C TYR A 30 10.49 -1.23 -0.76
N TRP A 31 9.58 -0.93 0.16
CA TRP A 31 8.89 -1.97 0.93
C TRP A 31 8.11 -2.92 0.03
N LEU A 32 7.36 -2.35 -0.93
CA LEU A 32 6.58 -3.13 -1.90
C LEU A 32 7.51 -3.97 -2.78
N ASP A 33 8.61 -3.43 -3.26
CA ASP A 33 9.62 -4.15 -4.04
C ASP A 33 10.20 -5.32 -3.25
N TYR A 34 10.69 -5.06 -2.03
CA TYR A 34 11.30 -6.06 -1.15
C TYR A 34 10.32 -7.19 -0.81
N ASN A 35 9.04 -6.88 -0.63
CA ASN A 35 8.01 -7.87 -0.33
C ASN A 35 7.43 -8.55 -1.59
N GLY A 36 7.92 -8.22 -2.79
CA GLY A 36 7.54 -8.86 -4.06
C GLY A 36 6.22 -8.35 -4.66
N TYR A 37 5.82 -7.13 -4.33
CA TYR A 37 4.66 -6.44 -4.89
C TYR A 37 5.04 -5.36 -5.93
N GLY A 38 6.30 -4.94 -5.96
CA GLY A 38 6.70 -3.68 -6.60
C GLY A 38 7.20 -3.75 -8.06
N ASP A 39 7.21 -4.90 -8.73
CA ASP A 39 7.57 -5.01 -10.16
C ASP A 39 6.58 -4.23 -11.04
N GLU A 40 7.02 -3.09 -11.56
CA GLU A 40 6.22 -2.15 -12.38
C GLU A 40 5.68 -2.75 -13.68
N ARG A 41 6.33 -3.81 -14.19
CA ARG A 41 5.90 -4.47 -15.43
C ARG A 41 4.81 -5.51 -15.19
N LYS A 42 4.60 -5.93 -13.94
CA LYS A 42 3.79 -7.12 -13.63
C LYS A 42 2.82 -6.91 -12.48
N SER A 43 3.31 -6.40 -11.35
CA SER A 43 2.60 -6.41 -10.08
C SER A 43 2.24 -5.02 -9.58
N PHE A 44 2.94 -3.96 -9.98
CA PHE A 44 2.73 -2.62 -9.45
C PHE A 44 2.19 -1.64 -10.49
N LYS A 45 1.23 -0.81 -10.10
CA LYS A 45 0.68 0.28 -10.90
C LYS A 45 0.39 1.50 -10.05
N GLU A 46 0.84 2.67 -10.49
CA GLU A 46 0.29 3.95 -10.04
C GLU A 46 -0.95 4.25 -10.87
N GLU A 47 -2.13 3.98 -10.31
CA GLU A 47 -3.42 4.10 -10.98
C GLU A 47 -3.92 5.56 -11.01
N ARG A 48 -3.41 6.40 -10.11
CA ARG A 48 -3.82 7.80 -10.01
C ARG A 48 -2.66 8.68 -9.58
N TYR A 49 -2.53 9.81 -10.25
CA TYR A 49 -1.68 10.92 -9.84
C TYR A 49 -2.38 12.23 -10.20
N VAL A 50 -2.72 13.02 -9.18
CA VAL A 50 -3.33 14.35 -9.35
C VAL A 50 -2.54 15.34 -8.52
N GLU A 51 -1.96 16.34 -9.18
CA GLU A 51 -1.31 17.48 -8.53
C GLU A 51 -2.13 18.74 -8.79
N ARG A 52 -2.40 19.52 -7.73
CA ARG A 52 -3.02 20.85 -7.83
C ARG A 52 -2.18 21.86 -7.07
N SER A 53 -1.74 22.90 -7.75
CA SER A 53 -0.96 23.98 -7.15
C SER A 53 -1.85 25.14 -6.73
N LYS A 54 -1.59 25.69 -5.54
CA LYS A 54 -2.22 26.89 -5.00
C LYS A 54 -1.16 27.75 -4.32
N GLY A 55 -0.68 28.77 -5.04
CA GLY A 55 0.46 29.59 -4.61
C GLY A 55 1.70 28.71 -4.40
N ASP A 56 2.33 28.84 -3.23
CA ASP A 56 3.54 28.09 -2.86
C ASP A 56 3.25 26.68 -2.29
N SER A 57 1.99 26.24 -2.33
CA SER A 57 1.57 24.96 -1.79
C SER A 57 0.96 24.06 -2.86
N LYS A 58 1.13 22.75 -2.69
CA LYS A 58 0.57 21.72 -3.57
C LYS A 58 -0.42 20.83 -2.82
N GLN A 59 -1.38 20.30 -3.56
CA GLN A 59 -2.22 19.19 -3.14
C GLN A 59 -1.91 18.00 -4.04
N LEU A 60 -1.71 16.83 -3.44
CA LEU A 60 -1.43 15.59 -4.16
C LEU A 60 -2.49 14.55 -3.80
N GLU A 61 -2.94 13.82 -4.82
CA GLU A 61 -3.69 12.59 -4.67
C GLU A 61 -3.02 11.51 -5.50
N ILE A 62 -2.49 10.48 -4.83
CA ILE A 62 -1.75 9.39 -5.47
C ILE A 62 -2.43 8.07 -5.12
N GLY A 63 -2.69 7.23 -6.11
CA GLY A 63 -3.32 5.93 -5.94
C GLY A 63 -2.41 4.82 -6.48
N TRP A 64 -2.03 3.88 -5.63
CA TRP A 64 -1.21 2.74 -5.98
C TRP A 64 -1.97 1.45 -5.81
N LYS A 65 -1.71 0.52 -6.72
CA LYS A 65 -2.17 -0.86 -6.64
C LYS A 65 -1.01 -1.81 -6.87
N ALA A 66 -0.81 -2.71 -5.93
CA ALA A 66 0.31 -3.65 -5.94
C ALA A 66 -0.21 -5.08 -5.71
N GLU A 67 0.07 -5.98 -6.64
CA GLU A 67 -0.50 -7.34 -6.71
C GLU A 67 0.60 -8.40 -6.66
N LYS A 68 0.54 -9.32 -5.71
CA LYS A 68 1.48 -10.45 -5.62
C LYS A 68 0.74 -11.77 -5.81
N GLN A 69 1.10 -12.52 -6.85
CA GLN A 69 0.58 -13.87 -7.04
C GLN A 69 1.19 -14.83 -6.00
N VAL A 70 0.35 -15.61 -5.32
CA VAL A 70 0.74 -16.60 -4.31
C VAL A 70 0.21 -17.97 -4.72
N GLY A 71 1.12 -18.77 -5.31
CA GLY A 71 0.75 -20.03 -5.95
C GLY A 71 -0.15 -19.81 -7.18
N ASP A 72 -0.89 -20.84 -7.57
CA ASP A 72 -1.69 -20.81 -8.80
C ASP A 72 -3.12 -20.27 -8.61
N TYR A 73 -3.56 -20.11 -7.36
CA TYR A 73 -4.97 -19.84 -7.05
C TYR A 73 -5.20 -18.50 -6.34
N PHE A 74 -4.23 -17.98 -5.58
CA PHE A 74 -4.42 -16.77 -4.80
C PHE A 74 -3.56 -15.63 -5.33
N SER A 75 -4.08 -14.41 -5.25
CA SER A 75 -3.31 -13.18 -5.40
C SER A 75 -3.60 -12.24 -4.23
N TYR A 76 -2.55 -11.66 -3.69
CA TYR A 76 -2.64 -10.62 -2.68
C TYR A 76 -2.64 -9.27 -3.38
N VAL A 77 -3.58 -8.41 -3.04
CA VAL A 77 -3.64 -7.05 -3.60
C VAL A 77 -3.60 -6.06 -2.45
N ILE A 78 -2.64 -5.15 -2.50
CA ILE A 78 -2.51 -4.00 -1.61
C ILE A 78 -2.79 -2.74 -2.42
N GLU A 79 -3.67 -1.90 -1.90
CA GLU A 79 -4.03 -0.61 -2.48
C GLU A 79 -3.63 0.48 -1.48
N LEU A 80 -2.96 1.52 -1.96
CA LEU A 80 -2.60 2.68 -1.17
C LEU A 80 -3.16 3.94 -1.81
N THR A 81 -3.63 4.86 -0.97
CA THR A 81 -4.03 6.19 -1.42
C THR A 81 -3.41 7.25 -0.54
N TYR A 82 -2.69 8.17 -1.17
CA TYR A 82 -2.11 9.35 -0.56
C TYR A 82 -3.05 10.52 -0.78
N PHE A 83 -3.39 11.23 0.27
CA PHE A 83 -4.02 12.55 0.21
C PHE A 83 -3.11 13.52 0.92
N VAL A 84 -2.44 14.40 0.18
CA VAL A 84 -1.50 15.39 0.70
C VAL A 84 -2.07 16.77 0.45
N ILE A 85 -2.22 17.57 1.50
CA ILE A 85 -2.79 18.91 1.44
C ILE A 85 -1.78 19.92 1.96
N GLY A 86 -1.54 20.98 1.18
CA GLY A 86 -0.70 22.09 1.58
C GLY A 86 0.79 21.75 1.60
N LEU A 87 1.23 20.83 0.74
CA LEU A 87 2.63 20.44 0.60
C LEU A 87 3.47 21.65 0.18
N LYS A 88 4.40 22.03 1.04
CA LYS A 88 5.36 23.11 0.78
C LYS A 88 6.74 22.73 1.32
N LYS A 89 7.79 23.31 0.72
CA LYS A 89 9.15 23.19 1.24
C LYS A 89 9.34 24.14 2.41
N ILE A 90 10.01 23.66 3.45
CA ILE A 90 10.41 24.44 4.63
C ILE A 90 11.87 24.18 4.96
N LYS A 91 12.50 25.15 5.61
CA LYS A 91 13.84 25.00 6.19
C LYS A 91 13.70 24.75 7.68
N ILE A 92 14.40 23.75 8.18
CA ILE A 92 14.45 23.38 9.60
C ILE A 92 15.90 23.37 10.06
N GLN A 93 16.14 23.69 11.33
CA GLN A 93 17.44 23.49 11.95
C GLN A 93 17.41 22.22 12.80
N LYS A 94 18.33 21.30 12.54
CA LYS A 94 18.55 20.09 13.34
C LYS A 94 20.04 19.96 13.61
N ASP A 95 20.43 19.74 14.86
CA ASP A 95 21.83 19.57 15.27
C ASP A 95 22.76 20.69 14.77
N GLY A 96 22.26 21.93 14.77
CA GLY A 96 22.99 23.11 14.30
C GLY A 96 23.19 23.21 12.78
N LYS A 97 22.55 22.33 11.99
CA LYS A 97 22.59 22.35 10.53
C LYS A 97 21.20 22.67 9.96
N GLU A 98 21.16 23.47 8.90
CA GLU A 98 19.93 23.77 8.15
C GLU A 98 19.65 22.66 7.15
N PHE A 99 18.45 22.09 7.19
CA PHE A 99 17.95 21.11 6.23
C PHE A 99 16.67 21.62 5.57
N THR A 100 16.51 21.33 4.29
CA THR A 100 15.24 21.56 3.59
C THR A 100 14.41 20.29 3.65
N THR A 101 13.17 20.38 4.12
CA THR A 101 12.20 19.28 4.13
C THR A 101 10.85 19.77 3.62
N SER A 102 9.84 18.90 3.63
CA SER A 102 8.48 19.27 3.27
C SER A 102 7.60 19.36 4.52
N GLN A 103 6.51 20.12 4.42
CA GLN A 103 5.45 20.16 5.43
C GLN A 103 4.11 20.03 4.74
N ALA A 104 3.23 19.16 5.26
CA ALA A 104 1.87 18.98 4.76
C ALA A 104 0.93 18.38 5.81
N ASP A 105 -0.35 18.34 5.48
CA ASP A 105 -1.34 17.44 6.09
C ASP A 105 -1.46 16.20 5.17
N LEU A 106 -1.06 15.04 5.69
CA LEU A 106 -1.01 13.76 4.99
C LEU A 106 -2.08 12.83 5.58
N GLU A 107 -2.95 12.31 4.73
CA GLU A 107 -3.78 11.15 5.02
C GLU A 107 -3.38 10.01 4.06
N LEU A 108 -2.87 8.92 4.62
CA LEU A 108 -2.60 7.69 3.89
C LEU A 108 -3.70 6.67 4.19
N ARG A 109 -4.25 6.05 3.16
CA ARG A 109 -5.21 4.94 3.28
C ARG A 109 -4.60 3.68 2.72
N LEU A 110 -4.65 2.59 3.49
CA LEU A 110 -4.24 1.27 3.04
C LEU A 110 -5.45 0.32 3.02
N SER A 111 -5.58 -0.44 1.95
CA SER A 111 -6.50 -1.57 1.86
C SER A 111 -5.80 -2.81 1.31
N ALA A 112 -6.28 -3.97 1.73
CA ALA A 112 -5.81 -5.25 1.23
C ALA A 112 -6.98 -6.18 0.93
N LYS A 113 -6.87 -6.93 -0.17
CA LYS A 113 -7.83 -7.95 -0.57
C LYS A 113 -7.11 -9.19 -1.09
N LEU A 114 -7.69 -10.35 -0.77
CA LEU A 114 -7.30 -11.65 -1.30
C LEU A 114 -8.16 -11.95 -2.53
N VAL A 115 -7.56 -12.14 -3.69
CA VAL A 115 -8.26 -12.49 -4.92
C VAL A 115 -8.08 -13.98 -5.19
N LYS A 116 -9.20 -14.69 -5.37
CA LYS A 116 -9.26 -16.12 -5.71
C LYS A 116 -9.44 -16.30 -7.22
N ASP A 117 -8.74 -17.29 -7.77
CA ASP A 117 -8.74 -17.68 -9.17
C ASP A 117 -8.64 -16.50 -10.16
N PRO A 118 -7.56 -15.69 -10.08
CA PRO A 118 -7.40 -14.51 -10.94
C PRO A 118 -7.26 -14.86 -12.43
N LYS A 119 -6.88 -16.10 -12.77
CA LYS A 119 -6.66 -16.56 -14.15
C LYS A 119 -7.78 -17.46 -14.67
N ASN A 120 -8.85 -17.68 -13.90
CA ASN A 120 -10.02 -18.50 -14.27
C ASN A 120 -9.59 -19.89 -14.81
N LYS A 121 -8.49 -20.44 -14.28
CA LYS A 121 -7.79 -21.62 -14.84
C LYS A 121 -8.51 -22.92 -14.48
N TRP A 122 -9.39 -22.89 -13.50
CA TRP A 122 -10.10 -24.07 -13.00
C TRP A 122 -11.44 -24.23 -13.72
N LYS A 123 -11.39 -24.62 -15.01
CA LYS A 123 -12.57 -24.88 -15.85
C LYS A 123 -13.28 -26.20 -15.55
N ASN A 124 -12.63 -27.15 -14.86
CA ASN A 124 -13.25 -28.44 -14.52
C ASN A 124 -13.99 -28.35 -13.18
N GLU A 125 -15.33 -28.38 -13.23
CA GLU A 125 -16.23 -28.26 -12.07
C GLU A 125 -15.98 -29.31 -10.97
N ILE A 126 -15.51 -30.50 -11.34
CA ILE A 126 -15.29 -31.63 -10.41
C ILE A 126 -14.04 -31.44 -9.54
N MET A 127 -12.90 -31.02 -10.12
CA MET A 127 -11.68 -30.72 -9.36
C MET A 127 -11.84 -29.47 -8.51
N ARG A 128 -12.59 -28.49 -9.01
CA ARG A 128 -12.96 -27.27 -8.27
C ARG A 128 -13.79 -27.62 -7.03
N GLY A 129 -14.81 -28.47 -7.17
CA GLY A 129 -15.66 -28.89 -6.05
C GLY A 129 -14.92 -29.66 -4.94
N PHE A 130 -13.91 -30.46 -5.27
CA PHE A 130 -13.12 -31.18 -4.25
C PHE A 130 -12.11 -30.26 -3.54
N TYR A 131 -11.42 -29.38 -4.29
CA TYR A 131 -10.44 -28.44 -3.73
C TYR A 131 -11.13 -27.36 -2.87
N GLU A 132 -12.29 -26.84 -3.32
CA GLU A 132 -13.10 -25.83 -2.61
C GLU A 132 -13.66 -26.35 -1.30
N ARG A 133 -14.04 -27.63 -1.23
CA ARG A 133 -14.75 -28.21 -0.08
C ARG A 133 -13.85 -28.61 1.09
N PHE A 134 -12.58 -28.98 0.83
CA PHE A 134 -11.73 -29.59 1.87
C PHE A 134 -10.38 -28.88 2.11
N ILE A 135 -9.78 -28.24 1.10
CA ILE A 135 -8.43 -27.68 1.18
C ILE A 135 -8.44 -26.14 1.25
N ILE A 136 -9.45 -25.53 0.64
CA ILE A 136 -9.56 -24.08 0.50
C ILE A 136 -9.88 -23.33 1.80
N PRO A 137 -10.74 -23.81 2.73
CA PRO A 137 -11.10 -23.00 3.90
C PRO A 137 -9.91 -22.65 4.80
N GLN A 138 -9.13 -23.65 5.21
CA GLN A 138 -7.95 -23.42 6.06
C GLN A 138 -6.90 -22.56 5.35
N ARG A 139 -6.61 -22.87 4.08
CA ARG A 139 -5.62 -22.08 3.31
C ARG A 139 -6.07 -20.64 3.09
N ILE A 140 -7.37 -20.41 2.87
CA ILE A 140 -7.90 -19.04 2.81
C ILE A 140 -7.61 -18.33 4.13
N GLU A 141 -7.91 -18.93 5.27
CA GLU A 141 -7.65 -18.30 6.57
C GLU A 141 -6.15 -18.02 6.79
N ASP A 142 -5.29 -18.98 6.47
CA ASP A 142 -3.83 -18.79 6.56
C ASP A 142 -3.37 -17.62 5.67
N HIS A 143 -3.89 -17.53 4.44
CA HIS A 143 -3.59 -16.45 3.51
C HIS A 143 -4.17 -15.10 3.96
N LYS A 144 -5.36 -15.08 4.57
CA LYS A 144 -5.96 -13.88 5.16
C LYS A 144 -5.10 -13.37 6.31
N ILE A 145 -4.67 -14.24 7.22
CA ILE A 145 -3.81 -13.91 8.36
C ILE A 145 -2.46 -13.38 7.85
N ALA A 146 -1.84 -14.06 6.89
CA ALA A 146 -0.56 -13.63 6.32
C ALA A 146 -0.67 -12.24 5.64
N LEU A 147 -1.72 -12.00 4.87
CA LEU A 147 -1.94 -10.70 4.23
C LEU A 147 -2.27 -9.61 5.25
N TYR A 148 -3.04 -9.93 6.28
CA TYR A 148 -3.32 -9.04 7.41
C TYR A 148 -2.02 -8.62 8.12
N GLN A 149 -1.17 -9.58 8.49
CA GLN A 149 0.13 -9.27 9.10
C GLN A 149 1.00 -8.40 8.20
N LYS A 150 0.98 -8.63 6.88
CA LYS A 150 1.75 -7.84 5.92
C LYS A 150 1.28 -6.40 5.80
N ILE A 151 -0.04 -6.14 5.74
CA ILE A 151 -0.54 -4.76 5.66
C ILE A 151 -0.30 -4.00 6.98
N TYR A 152 -0.36 -4.66 8.13
CA TYR A 152 -0.03 -4.03 9.41
C TYR A 152 1.47 -3.74 9.54
N SER A 153 2.33 -4.65 9.08
CA SER A 153 3.79 -4.39 9.00
C SER A 153 4.10 -3.16 8.15
N LEU A 154 3.47 -3.01 6.98
CA LEU A 154 3.64 -1.81 6.15
C LEU A 154 3.15 -0.55 6.85
N HIS A 155 1.97 -0.62 7.48
CA HIS A 155 1.44 0.49 8.26
C HIS A 155 2.38 0.96 9.36
N ASP A 156 2.94 0.01 10.12
CA ASP A 156 3.84 0.31 11.22
C ASP A 156 5.16 0.90 10.73
N GLU A 157 5.71 0.41 9.61
CA GLU A 157 6.89 1.01 8.99
C GLU A 157 6.65 2.46 8.53
N ILE A 158 5.49 2.74 7.92
CA ILE A 158 5.12 4.12 7.53
C ILE A 158 4.99 5.00 8.77
N LYS A 159 4.36 4.49 9.83
CA LYS A 159 4.21 5.21 11.08
C LYS A 159 5.57 5.53 11.70
N THR A 160 6.47 4.55 11.80
CA THR A 160 7.83 4.74 12.30
C THR A 160 8.60 5.75 11.45
N PHE A 161 8.47 5.67 10.12
CA PHE A 161 9.08 6.65 9.22
C PHE A 161 8.65 8.08 9.56
N LEU A 162 7.34 8.31 9.73
CA LEU A 162 6.81 9.64 10.04
C LEU A 162 7.21 10.12 11.44
N GLU A 163 7.25 9.23 12.43
CA GLU A 163 7.67 9.56 13.80
C GLU A 163 9.16 9.93 13.89
N LEU A 164 10.04 9.26 13.13
CA LEU A 164 11.47 9.58 13.08
C LEU A 164 11.75 10.96 12.47
N HIS A 165 10.84 11.45 11.63
CA HIS A 165 10.90 12.76 10.98
C HIS A 165 10.14 13.84 11.76
N LYS A 166 9.81 13.58 13.02
CA LYS A 166 9.38 14.60 13.97
C LYS A 166 10.61 15.41 14.41
N TYR A 167 10.80 16.57 13.78
CA TYR A 167 11.82 17.56 14.16
C TYR A 167 11.31 18.49 15.25
#